data_AF-A0A8A8D1L3-F1
#
_entry.id   AF-A0A8A8D1L3-F1
#
_cell.length_a   1.000
_cell.length_b   1.000
_cell.length_c   1.000
_cell.angle_alpha   90.00
_cell.angle_beta   90.00
_cell.angle_gamma   90.00
#
_symmetry.space_group_name_H-M   'P 1'
#
loop_
_entity.id
_entity.type
_entity.pdbx_description
1 polymer ?
#
loop_
_entity_poly.entity_id
_entity_poly.type
_entity_poly.pdbx_seq_one_letter_code
_entity_poly.pdbx_strand_id
1 'polypeptide(L)'
;MPYFRIPLFSRIVAVSAAAALGAALTLPAARAAGPAPLPTPTGDMSLSPAGPDVAPPAASGTPGATARAARRGSDTYTYLRCWYRIDADPLKPAATYEWARDPAGGDWYRVPGYWWADGVTQWKNMFYSTTPQDTLADVCRKTLAAKGIQAGLTQAVAANNALSFNYTVWTLDDARQDARVNKLIVFGDSLSDTQNMFNASQWKLPNGTSWHAGRFSNGPVWAEYLANALRLPFYNWAIGGAATDQHLVVPGLVQQIDSWREYMDRAPDYRPANTLFAVFAGGNDLVNYGRSPEQAANAVRDSLERLAAAGATRIMLVTLPDVSRAPVFSTRADTASVAAQVRDYNRRLVDAAAALRDRYGAALRLEVFDAYAPFDDLLSHPARYGFDDATRACLDIPKPSSLTYLGAQTPRADCRDPARFVFWDTLHPTTRTHAWLAERIAPFVRARLLN
;
A
#
# COMPACT_ATOMS: atom_id res chain seq x y z
N MET A 1 54.88 15.25 -35.55
CA MET A 1 54.61 16.71 -35.63
C MET A 1 54.78 17.08 -37.10
N PRO A 2 53.84 17.72 -37.84
CA PRO A 2 52.73 18.62 -37.48
C PRO A 2 51.40 18.33 -38.27
N TYR A 3 50.41 19.25 -38.22
CA TYR A 3 49.25 19.49 -39.14
C TYR A 3 48.17 18.42 -39.47
N PHE A 4 46.91 18.87 -39.55
CA PHE A 4 45.93 18.81 -40.68
C PHE A 4 44.47 18.66 -40.16
N ARG A 5 43.59 19.67 -40.25
CA ARG A 5 42.79 20.20 -41.39
C ARG A 5 41.58 19.33 -41.79
N ILE A 6 40.40 19.98 -41.75
CA ILE A 6 39.14 19.66 -42.44
C ILE A 6 39.38 19.70 -43.97
N PRO A 7 38.59 18.93 -44.77
CA PRO A 7 37.73 19.62 -45.74
C PRO A 7 36.32 19.01 -45.92
N LEU A 8 35.35 19.90 -46.16
CA LEU A 8 34.15 19.64 -46.96
C LEU A 8 34.53 19.54 -48.44
N PHE A 9 33.81 18.74 -49.24
CA PHE A 9 33.00 19.24 -50.38
C PHE A 9 32.21 18.10 -51.06
N SER A 10 30.96 18.40 -51.37
CA SER A 10 29.99 17.62 -52.15
C SER A 10 30.32 17.51 -53.63
N ARG A 11 29.85 16.44 -54.31
CA ARG A 11 28.89 16.53 -55.45
C ARG A 11 28.49 15.14 -56.01
N ILE A 12 27.18 14.90 -55.88
CA ILE A 12 26.21 14.23 -56.77
C ILE A 12 26.73 13.67 -58.11
N VAL A 13 26.48 12.38 -58.36
CA VAL A 13 25.94 11.87 -59.63
C VAL A 13 24.87 10.82 -59.31
N ALA A 14 23.65 11.06 -59.77
CA ALA A 14 22.54 10.11 -59.74
C ALA A 14 22.70 9.07 -60.85
N VAL A 15 22.49 7.79 -60.54
CA VAL A 15 22.05 6.79 -61.52
C VAL A 15 20.97 5.95 -60.87
N SER A 16 19.77 6.07 -61.43
CA SER A 16 18.60 5.26 -61.13
C SER A 16 18.84 3.78 -61.45
N ALA A 17 18.44 2.87 -60.56
CA ALA A 17 18.07 1.51 -60.95
C ALA A 17 16.95 1.02 -60.03
N ALA A 18 15.86 0.61 -60.66
CA ALA A 18 14.59 0.27 -60.06
C ALA A 18 14.60 -1.10 -59.37
N ALA A 19 13.83 -1.16 -58.28
CA ALA A 19 13.01 -2.26 -57.77
C ALA A 19 13.45 -3.72 -57.97
N ALA A 20 13.75 -4.38 -56.84
CA ALA A 20 13.31 -5.74 -56.60
C ALA A 20 12.68 -5.81 -55.18
N LEU A 21 11.36 -5.85 -55.12
CA LEU A 21 10.60 -6.10 -53.89
C LEU A 21 10.86 -7.54 -53.43
N GLY A 22 11.63 -7.71 -52.36
CA GLY A 22 11.54 -8.88 -51.50
C GLY A 22 10.48 -8.63 -50.44
N ALA A 23 9.30 -9.24 -50.58
CA ALA A 23 8.26 -9.21 -49.56
C ALA A 23 8.73 -10.00 -48.34
N ALA A 24 9.36 -9.32 -47.38
CA ALA A 24 9.49 -9.84 -46.03
C ALA A 24 8.09 -9.82 -45.41
N LEU A 25 7.49 -11.00 -45.28
CA LEU A 25 6.30 -11.23 -44.47
C LEU A 25 6.62 -10.82 -43.02
N THR A 26 6.33 -9.56 -42.68
CA THR A 26 6.18 -9.15 -41.28
C THR A 26 4.93 -9.82 -40.77
N LEU A 27 5.11 -10.94 -40.05
CA LEU A 27 4.06 -11.48 -39.21
C LEU A 27 3.55 -10.33 -38.31
N PRO A 28 2.23 -10.07 -38.24
CA PRO A 28 1.73 -9.12 -37.27
C PRO A 28 2.13 -9.64 -35.90
N ALA A 29 2.86 -8.82 -35.13
CA ALA A 29 3.07 -9.09 -33.73
C ALA A 29 1.68 -9.33 -33.12
N ALA A 30 1.41 -10.57 -32.73
CA ALA A 30 0.17 -10.90 -32.06
C ALA A 30 0.09 -10.01 -30.82
N ARG A 31 -0.78 -9.00 -30.88
CA ARG A 31 -1.04 -8.12 -29.74
C ARG A 31 -1.59 -9.04 -28.67
N ALA A 32 -0.80 -9.31 -27.62
CA ALA A 32 -1.24 -10.13 -26.51
C ALA A 32 -2.63 -9.64 -26.09
N ALA A 33 -3.59 -10.57 -25.99
CA ALA A 33 -4.92 -10.23 -25.51
C ALA A 33 -4.75 -9.53 -24.15
N GLY A 34 -5.43 -8.39 -23.96
CA GLY A 34 -5.40 -7.68 -22.68
C GLY A 34 -5.85 -8.60 -21.54
N PRO A 35 -5.48 -8.30 -20.29
CA PRO A 35 -5.86 -9.14 -19.16
C PRO A 35 -7.39 -9.24 -19.04
N ALA A 36 -7.86 -10.38 -18.56
CA ALA A 36 -9.28 -10.58 -18.30
C ALA A 36 -9.80 -9.54 -17.28
N PRO A 37 -11.07 -9.11 -17.39
CA PRO A 37 -11.69 -8.26 -16.38
C PRO A 37 -11.61 -8.91 -15.00
N LEU A 38 -11.35 -8.10 -13.96
CA LEU A 38 -11.39 -8.58 -12.59
C LEU A 38 -12.81 -9.05 -12.23
N PRO A 39 -12.95 -10.21 -11.54
CA PRO A 39 -14.22 -10.60 -10.97
C PRO A 39 -14.64 -9.62 -9.86
N THR A 40 -15.95 -9.52 -9.61
CA THR A 40 -16.45 -8.84 -8.41
C THR A 40 -16.27 -9.79 -7.22
N PRO A 41 -15.40 -9.48 -6.25
CA PRO A 41 -15.20 -10.35 -5.10
C PRO A 41 -16.44 -10.35 -4.22
N THR A 42 -16.83 -11.52 -3.74
CA THR A 42 -17.95 -11.69 -2.80
C THR A 42 -17.46 -11.97 -1.39
N GLY A 43 -16.19 -12.32 -1.22
CA GLY A 43 -15.64 -12.82 0.04
C GLY A 43 -15.79 -14.34 0.19
N ASP A 44 -16.10 -15.05 -0.89
CA ASP A 44 -16.16 -16.51 -0.87
C ASP A 44 -14.80 -17.11 -0.52
N MET A 45 -14.78 -17.86 0.58
CA MET A 45 -13.60 -18.52 1.15
C MET A 45 -13.55 -20.01 0.89
N SER A 46 -14.42 -20.55 0.04
CA SER A 46 -14.38 -21.97 -0.31
C SER A 46 -13.12 -22.31 -1.11
N LEU A 47 -12.35 -23.28 -0.63
CA LEU A 47 -11.16 -23.78 -1.33
C LEU A 47 -11.59 -24.60 -2.53
N SER A 48 -11.17 -24.20 -3.74
CA SER A 48 -11.46 -24.92 -4.97
C SER A 48 -10.39 -25.98 -5.27
N PRO A 49 -10.68 -27.30 -5.19
CA PRO A 49 -9.70 -28.34 -5.50
C PRO A 49 -9.35 -28.40 -6.99
N ALA A 50 -10.24 -27.91 -7.86
CA ALA A 50 -10.04 -27.86 -9.31
C ALA A 50 -9.13 -26.70 -9.76
N GLY A 51 -8.76 -25.80 -8.85
CA GLY A 51 -7.91 -24.65 -9.11
C GLY A 51 -8.61 -23.32 -8.79
N PRO A 52 -7.82 -22.25 -8.61
CA PRO A 52 -8.32 -20.97 -8.12
C PRO A 52 -9.21 -20.21 -9.11
N ASP A 53 -9.14 -20.53 -10.42
CA ASP A 53 -9.99 -19.92 -11.45
C ASP A 53 -11.45 -20.41 -11.41
N VAL A 54 -11.69 -21.56 -10.78
CA VAL A 54 -13.03 -22.16 -10.70
C VAL A 54 -13.68 -21.69 -9.41
N ALA A 55 -14.72 -20.86 -9.53
CA ALA A 55 -15.59 -20.55 -8.40
C ALA A 55 -16.29 -21.85 -7.95
N PRO A 56 -16.22 -22.21 -6.65
CA PRO A 56 -16.92 -23.39 -6.16
C PRO A 56 -18.44 -23.27 -6.37
N PRO A 57 -19.16 -24.40 -6.51
CA PRO A 57 -20.61 -24.36 -6.62
C PRO A 57 -21.19 -23.59 -5.44
N ALA A 58 -22.19 -22.73 -5.68
CA ALA A 58 -22.89 -22.03 -4.61
C ALA A 58 -23.34 -23.04 -3.55
N ALA A 59 -22.86 -22.90 -2.32
CA ALA A 59 -23.23 -23.80 -1.24
C ALA A 59 -24.76 -23.79 -1.10
N SER A 60 -25.40 -24.95 -1.21
CA SER A 60 -26.86 -25.12 -1.15
C SER A 60 -27.43 -24.96 0.28
N GLY A 61 -26.78 -24.18 1.13
CA GLY A 61 -27.16 -23.96 2.52
C GLY A 61 -27.78 -22.57 2.70
N THR A 62 -28.94 -22.52 3.34
CA THR A 62 -29.61 -21.29 3.78
C THR A 62 -28.62 -20.38 4.50
N PRO A 63 -28.59 -19.06 4.24
CA PRO A 63 -27.80 -18.10 5.02
C PRO A 63 -28.41 -17.98 6.42
N GLY A 64 -28.07 -18.93 7.29
CA GLY A 64 -28.34 -18.92 8.71
C GLY A 64 -27.01 -19.00 9.45
N ALA A 65 -26.21 -17.94 9.40
CA ALA A 65 -25.00 -17.85 10.20
C ALA A 65 -25.33 -17.10 11.49
N THR A 66 -25.60 -17.84 12.56
CA THR A 66 -25.21 -17.37 13.89
C THR A 66 -23.71 -17.07 13.84
N ALA A 67 -23.29 -15.93 14.39
CA ALA A 67 -21.88 -15.53 14.43
C ALA A 67 -21.03 -16.67 14.99
N ARG A 68 -20.26 -17.35 14.13
CA ARG A 68 -19.35 -18.39 14.57
C ARG A 68 -18.18 -17.70 15.25
N ALA A 69 -17.95 -18.01 16.52
CA ALA A 69 -16.78 -17.52 17.25
C ALA A 69 -15.49 -17.75 16.45
N ALA A 70 -14.59 -16.76 16.46
CA ALA A 70 -13.31 -16.79 15.77
C ALA A 70 -12.45 -18.01 16.18
N ARG A 71 -12.16 -18.92 15.25
CA ARG A 71 -11.40 -20.16 15.48
C ARG A 71 -10.27 -20.31 14.46
N ARG A 72 -9.12 -20.86 14.90
CA ARG A 72 -8.11 -21.37 13.98
C ARG A 72 -8.77 -22.47 13.13
N GLY A 73 -8.68 -22.34 11.81
CA GLY A 73 -9.10 -23.38 10.87
C GLY A 73 -8.21 -24.63 10.96
N SER A 74 -8.64 -25.72 10.34
CA SER A 74 -7.77 -26.88 10.12
C SER A 74 -6.58 -26.50 9.23
N ASP A 75 -5.47 -27.20 9.38
CA ASP A 75 -4.36 -27.10 8.43
C ASP A 75 -4.86 -27.45 7.02
N THR A 76 -4.44 -26.63 6.07
CA THR A 76 -4.93 -26.62 4.70
C THR A 76 -3.90 -25.95 3.79
N TYR A 77 -4.32 -25.54 2.60
CA TYR A 77 -3.59 -24.64 1.75
C TYR A 77 -4.50 -23.55 1.18
N THR A 78 -3.89 -22.52 0.62
CA THR A 78 -4.56 -21.52 -0.22
C THR A 78 -3.77 -21.31 -1.51
N TYR A 79 -4.35 -20.61 -2.48
CA TYR A 79 -3.64 -20.17 -3.66
C TYR A 79 -3.12 -18.74 -3.48
N LEU A 80 -2.24 -18.31 -4.38
CA LEU A 80 -1.57 -17.01 -4.32
C LEU A 80 -1.88 -16.19 -5.58
N ARG A 81 -2.39 -14.97 -5.38
CA ARG A 81 -2.55 -13.96 -6.44
C ARG A 81 -1.33 -13.06 -6.49
N CYS A 82 -0.80 -12.88 -7.68
CA CYS A 82 0.35 -12.06 -8.01
C CYS A 82 -0.10 -10.81 -8.73
N TRP A 83 -0.35 -9.73 -7.98
CA TRP A 83 -0.83 -8.48 -8.53
C TRP A 83 0.29 -7.71 -9.24
N TYR A 84 -0.03 -7.09 -10.37
CA TYR A 84 0.91 -6.30 -11.17
C TYR A 84 0.17 -5.18 -11.91
N ARG A 85 0.92 -4.15 -12.30
CA ARG A 85 0.41 -3.07 -13.16
C ARG A 85 0.25 -3.55 -14.60
N ILE A 86 -0.87 -3.23 -15.22
CA ILE A 86 -1.20 -3.68 -16.59
C ILE A 86 -0.37 -2.94 -17.64
N ASP A 87 -0.27 -1.61 -17.53
CA ASP A 87 0.41 -0.75 -18.51
C ASP A 87 1.73 -0.22 -17.95
N ALA A 88 2.76 -0.12 -18.78
CA ALA A 88 4.05 0.47 -18.37
C ALA A 88 3.95 2.00 -18.20
N ASP A 89 2.94 2.63 -18.79
CA ASP A 89 2.65 4.04 -18.64
C ASP A 89 2.30 4.38 -17.16
N PRO A 90 3.10 5.21 -16.48
CA PRO A 90 2.88 5.54 -15.08
C PRO A 90 1.58 6.33 -14.84
N LEU A 91 0.99 6.93 -15.88
CA LEU A 91 -0.31 7.60 -15.85
C LEU A 91 -1.50 6.63 -15.80
N LYS A 92 -1.27 5.33 -16.04
CA LYS A 92 -2.30 4.29 -16.03
C LYS A 92 -2.07 3.31 -14.86
N PRO A 93 -2.60 3.62 -13.66
CA PRO A 93 -2.36 2.83 -12.45
C PRO A 93 -3.13 1.50 -12.38
N ALA A 94 -3.96 1.21 -13.38
CA ALA A 94 -4.71 -0.03 -13.47
C ALA A 94 -3.82 -1.27 -13.24
N ALA A 95 -4.30 -2.15 -12.37
CA ALA A 95 -3.62 -3.36 -11.96
C ALA A 95 -4.56 -4.56 -12.08
N THR A 96 -3.96 -5.73 -12.29
CA THR A 96 -4.64 -7.02 -12.29
C THR A 96 -3.74 -8.04 -11.61
N TYR A 97 -4.14 -9.32 -11.60
CA TYR A 97 -3.32 -10.38 -11.05
C TYR A 97 -3.24 -11.60 -11.96
N GLU A 98 -2.18 -12.38 -11.78
CA GLU A 98 -2.11 -13.77 -12.22
C GLU A 98 -2.12 -14.69 -11.00
N TRP A 99 -2.66 -15.90 -11.15
CA TRP A 99 -2.49 -16.93 -10.14
C TRP A 99 -1.10 -17.54 -10.24
N ALA A 100 -0.43 -17.64 -9.09
CA ALA A 100 0.90 -18.22 -8.96
C ALA A 100 0.94 -19.66 -9.48
N ARG A 101 2.02 -20.00 -10.18
CA ARG A 101 2.31 -21.36 -10.65
C ARG A 101 3.49 -21.93 -9.91
N ASP A 102 3.44 -23.23 -9.62
CA ASP A 102 4.56 -23.99 -9.09
C ASP A 102 5.72 -23.97 -10.12
N PRO A 103 6.90 -23.43 -9.76
CA PRO A 103 8.05 -23.38 -10.66
C PRO A 103 8.56 -24.75 -11.13
N ALA A 104 8.29 -25.83 -10.38
CA ALA A 104 8.79 -27.16 -10.69
C ALA A 104 7.85 -27.98 -11.59
N GLY A 105 6.54 -27.77 -11.48
CA GLY A 105 5.53 -28.61 -12.13
C GLY A 105 4.48 -27.90 -12.98
N GLY A 106 4.41 -26.56 -12.93
CA GLY A 106 3.43 -25.77 -13.68
C GLY A 106 1.98 -25.87 -13.18
N ASP A 107 1.71 -26.69 -12.15
CA ASP A 107 0.42 -26.67 -11.43
C ASP A 107 0.26 -25.34 -10.65
N TRP A 108 -0.91 -25.11 -10.06
CA TRP A 108 -1.15 -23.97 -9.19
C TRP A 108 -0.24 -24.02 -7.96
N TYR A 109 0.40 -22.90 -7.64
CA TYR A 109 1.17 -22.79 -6.41
C TYR A 109 0.23 -22.78 -5.20
N ARG A 110 0.50 -23.67 -4.24
CA ARG A 110 -0.27 -23.83 -3.02
C ARG A 110 0.56 -23.39 -1.83
N VAL A 111 0.05 -22.45 -1.05
CA VAL A 111 0.67 -21.99 0.19
C VAL A 111 0.11 -22.84 1.34
N PRO A 112 0.90 -23.71 2.00
CA PRO A 112 0.41 -24.49 3.13
C PRO A 112 0.24 -23.62 4.37
N GLY A 113 -0.76 -23.90 5.18
CA GLY A 113 -1.04 -23.09 6.37
C GLY A 113 -2.46 -23.23 6.90
N TYR A 114 -2.92 -22.22 7.63
CA TYR A 114 -4.27 -22.20 8.17
C TYR A 114 -4.88 -20.80 8.10
N TRP A 115 -6.21 -20.76 7.98
CA TRP A 115 -6.98 -19.53 8.06
C TRP A 115 -7.31 -19.18 9.50
N TRP A 116 -7.36 -17.88 9.77
CA TRP A 116 -8.14 -17.34 10.88
C TRP A 116 -9.03 -16.21 10.38
N ALA A 117 -10.25 -16.20 10.88
CA ALA A 117 -11.31 -15.24 10.59
C ALA A 117 -11.81 -14.66 11.91
N ASP A 118 -12.08 -13.35 11.94
CA ASP A 118 -12.66 -12.66 13.10
C ASP A 118 -14.10 -13.12 13.42
N GLY A 119 -14.70 -13.93 12.53
CA GLY A 119 -16.03 -14.52 12.69
C GLY A 119 -17.19 -13.57 12.40
N VAL A 120 -16.91 -12.31 12.00
CA VAL A 120 -17.92 -11.26 11.79
C VAL A 120 -17.87 -10.68 10.38
N THR A 121 -16.67 -10.52 9.78
CA THR A 121 -16.54 -9.92 8.44
C THR A 121 -15.66 -10.75 7.52
N GLN A 122 -16.23 -11.30 6.44
CA GLN A 122 -15.52 -12.16 5.48
C GLN A 122 -14.32 -11.49 4.79
N TRP A 123 -14.24 -10.16 4.79
CA TRP A 123 -13.11 -9.39 4.24
C TRP A 123 -11.94 -9.26 5.23
N LYS A 124 -12.14 -9.57 6.52
CA LYS A 124 -11.09 -9.63 7.54
C LYS A 124 -10.71 -11.08 7.81
N ASN A 125 -9.86 -11.63 6.95
CA ASN A 125 -9.16 -12.89 7.21
C ASN A 125 -7.66 -12.73 7.02
N MET A 126 -6.89 -13.60 7.66
CA MET A 126 -5.46 -13.72 7.46
C MET A 126 -5.08 -15.20 7.32
N PHE A 127 -4.19 -15.48 6.39
CA PHE A 127 -3.65 -16.83 6.19
C PHE A 127 -2.28 -16.94 6.84
N TYR A 128 -2.11 -17.89 7.76
CA TYR A 128 -0.88 -18.09 8.51
C TYR A 128 -0.10 -19.23 7.86
N SER A 129 1.15 -18.98 7.50
CA SER A 129 2.01 -19.95 6.83
C SER A 129 3.43 -19.85 7.36
N THR A 130 4.19 -20.95 7.32
CA THR A 130 5.65 -20.92 7.51
C THR A 130 6.39 -20.46 6.25
N THR A 131 5.68 -20.24 5.14
CA THR A 131 6.27 -19.78 3.87
C THR A 131 6.82 -18.36 4.02
N PRO A 132 8.12 -18.11 3.73
CA PRO A 132 8.69 -16.77 3.79
C PRO A 132 8.10 -15.82 2.75
N GLN A 133 7.96 -14.54 3.11
CA GLN A 133 7.46 -13.51 2.18
C GLN A 133 8.31 -13.41 0.89
N ASP A 134 9.63 -13.54 0.99
CA ASP A 134 10.52 -13.51 -0.18
C ASP A 134 10.24 -14.66 -1.15
N THR A 135 9.89 -15.84 -0.63
CA THR A 135 9.49 -16.99 -1.42
C THR A 135 8.17 -16.71 -2.15
N LEU A 136 7.16 -16.16 -1.46
CA LEU A 136 5.89 -15.78 -2.08
C LEU A 136 6.11 -14.77 -3.22
N ALA A 137 6.94 -13.76 -2.97
CA ALA A 137 7.28 -12.74 -3.96
C ALA A 137 8.08 -13.31 -5.14
N ASP A 138 9.01 -14.23 -4.89
CA ASP A 138 9.81 -14.89 -5.93
C ASP A 138 8.95 -15.78 -6.84
N VAL A 139 8.06 -16.58 -6.26
CA VAL A 139 7.09 -17.38 -7.02
C VAL A 139 6.23 -16.48 -7.91
N CYS A 140 5.76 -15.36 -7.38
CA CYS A 140 4.99 -14.40 -8.17
C CYS A 140 5.81 -13.79 -9.31
N ARG A 141 7.04 -13.33 -9.05
CA ARG A 141 7.92 -12.79 -10.11
C ARG A 141 8.19 -13.81 -11.20
N LYS A 142 8.46 -15.07 -10.84
CA LYS A 142 8.66 -16.17 -11.79
C LYS A 142 7.40 -16.46 -12.61
N THR A 143 6.23 -16.44 -11.96
CA THR A 143 4.93 -16.62 -12.65
C THR A 143 4.70 -15.53 -13.69
N LEU A 144 4.91 -14.27 -13.33
CA LEU A 144 4.75 -13.14 -14.25
C LEU A 144 5.76 -13.19 -15.40
N ALA A 145 7.04 -13.46 -15.10
CA ALA A 145 8.09 -13.59 -16.10
C ALA A 145 7.83 -14.72 -17.10
N ALA A 146 7.34 -15.88 -16.63
CA ALA A 146 6.97 -17.01 -17.49
C ALA A 146 5.83 -16.67 -18.47
N LYS A 147 5.00 -15.68 -18.13
CA LYS A 147 3.94 -15.13 -19.00
C LYS A 147 4.42 -13.95 -19.87
N GLY A 148 5.70 -13.61 -19.82
CA GLY A 148 6.26 -12.45 -20.53
C GLY A 148 5.90 -11.08 -19.91
N ILE A 149 5.29 -11.06 -18.73
CA ILE A 149 4.90 -9.82 -18.04
C ILE A 149 6.14 -9.22 -17.37
N GLN A 150 6.53 -8.03 -17.81
CA GLN A 150 7.71 -7.30 -17.30
C GLN A 150 7.38 -6.33 -16.15
N ALA A 151 6.10 -6.22 -15.76
CA ALA A 151 5.68 -5.35 -14.69
C ALA A 151 6.22 -5.82 -13.33
N GLY A 152 6.55 -4.87 -12.46
CA GLY A 152 6.91 -5.16 -11.07
C GLY A 152 5.75 -5.79 -10.30
N LEU A 153 6.08 -6.65 -9.35
CA LEU A 153 5.11 -7.23 -8.42
C LEU A 153 4.57 -6.13 -7.49
N THR A 154 3.25 -5.92 -7.50
CA THR A 154 2.56 -5.02 -6.58
C THR A 154 2.36 -5.67 -5.22
N GLN A 155 1.83 -6.89 -5.18
CA GLN A 155 1.61 -7.65 -3.94
C GLN A 155 1.35 -9.13 -4.24
N ALA A 156 1.71 -9.98 -3.29
CA ALA A 156 1.38 -11.40 -3.28
C ALA A 156 0.38 -11.66 -2.14
N VAL A 157 -0.84 -12.10 -2.48
CA VAL A 157 -1.95 -12.22 -1.52
C VAL A 157 -2.63 -13.58 -1.63
N ALA A 158 -3.06 -14.12 -0.50
CA ALA A 158 -3.81 -15.37 -0.45
C ALA A 158 -5.23 -15.20 -0.96
N ALA A 159 -5.71 -16.22 -1.66
CA ALA A 159 -7.10 -16.34 -2.09
C ALA A 159 -7.42 -17.81 -2.41
N ASN A 160 -8.61 -18.27 -2.01
CA ASN A 160 -9.02 -19.65 -2.23
C ASN A 160 -9.65 -19.87 -3.62
N ASN A 161 -10.22 -18.83 -4.21
CA ASN A 161 -10.81 -18.82 -5.54
C ASN A 161 -10.90 -17.39 -6.11
N ALA A 162 -11.41 -17.22 -7.33
CA ALA A 162 -11.59 -15.93 -8.00
C ALA A 162 -12.50 -14.92 -7.27
N LEU A 163 -13.45 -15.38 -6.45
CA LEU A 163 -14.40 -14.54 -5.71
C LEU A 163 -13.93 -14.17 -4.29
N SER A 164 -12.84 -14.76 -3.82
CA SER A 164 -12.16 -14.38 -2.58
C SER A 164 -11.68 -12.93 -2.62
N PHE A 165 -11.66 -12.24 -1.48
CA PHE A 165 -10.92 -10.97 -1.35
C PHE A 165 -9.40 -11.21 -1.41
N ASN A 166 -8.62 -10.13 -1.31
CA ASN A 166 -7.16 -10.21 -1.19
C ASN A 166 -6.78 -10.39 0.28
N TYR A 167 -6.25 -11.53 0.68
CA TYR A 167 -5.90 -11.78 2.08
C TYR A 167 -4.40 -11.74 2.32
N THR A 168 -4.01 -11.14 3.43
CA THR A 168 -2.62 -11.13 3.88
C THR A 168 -2.15 -12.54 4.20
N VAL A 169 -0.97 -12.92 3.71
CA VAL A 169 -0.26 -14.10 4.20
C VAL A 169 0.68 -13.67 5.31
N TRP A 170 0.41 -14.09 6.54
CA TRP A 170 1.30 -13.91 7.67
C TRP A 170 2.34 -15.03 7.73
N THR A 171 3.62 -14.68 7.60
CA THR A 171 4.71 -15.62 7.85
C THR A 171 4.87 -15.80 9.36
N LEU A 172 4.66 -17.02 9.84
CA LEU A 172 4.85 -17.43 11.22
C LEU A 172 6.31 -17.27 11.64
N ASP A 173 6.52 -16.83 12.87
CA ASP A 173 7.86 -16.70 13.44
C ASP A 173 8.35 -18.08 13.92
N ASP A 174 9.68 -18.28 13.95
CA ASP A 174 10.28 -19.51 14.48
C ASP A 174 10.19 -19.53 16.01
N ALA A 175 10.12 -20.71 16.65
CA ALA A 175 10.16 -20.80 18.10
C ALA A 175 11.47 -20.25 18.69
N ARG A 176 12.58 -20.37 17.95
CA ARG A 176 13.91 -19.84 18.27
C ARG A 176 14.13 -18.50 17.59
N GLN A 177 13.75 -17.44 18.29
CA GLN A 177 14.01 -16.06 17.88
C GLN A 177 15.05 -15.39 18.78
N ASP A 178 15.93 -14.61 18.17
CA ASP A 178 16.67 -13.57 18.88
C ASP A 178 15.79 -12.32 19.09
N ALA A 179 16.37 -11.25 19.64
CA ALA A 179 15.65 -10.02 19.98
C ALA A 179 15.64 -8.98 18.83
N ARG A 180 15.96 -9.41 17.59
CA ARG A 180 16.04 -8.50 16.44
C ARG A 180 14.64 -8.20 15.89
N VAL A 181 14.51 -7.03 15.29
CA VAL A 181 13.28 -6.70 14.55
C VAL A 181 13.17 -7.61 13.34
N ASN A 182 12.02 -8.27 13.18
CA ASN A 182 11.77 -9.24 12.12
C ASN A 182 10.58 -8.90 11.22
N LYS A 183 9.81 -7.85 11.53
CA LYS A 183 8.70 -7.36 10.70
C LYS A 183 8.36 -5.90 10.99
N LEU A 184 7.69 -5.26 10.02
CA LEU A 184 7.08 -3.93 10.12
C LEU A 184 5.55 -4.09 10.13
N ILE A 185 4.90 -3.52 11.14
CA ILE A 185 3.44 -3.40 11.22
C ILE A 185 3.05 -1.93 11.19
N VAL A 186 2.17 -1.55 10.27
CA VAL A 186 1.72 -0.15 10.12
C VAL A 186 0.24 -0.01 10.44
N PHE A 187 -0.06 1.01 11.22
CA PHE A 187 -1.40 1.48 11.53
C PHE A 187 -1.58 2.91 11.01
N GLY A 188 -2.79 3.24 10.58
CA GLY A 188 -3.03 4.55 10.00
C GLY A 188 -4.27 4.64 9.14
N ASP A 189 -4.21 5.52 8.15
CA ASP A 189 -5.31 5.85 7.26
C ASP A 189 -4.98 5.60 5.77
N SER A 190 -5.56 6.38 4.86
CA SER A 190 -5.37 6.26 3.41
C SER A 190 -3.93 6.50 2.95
N LEU A 191 -3.11 7.23 3.72
CA LEU A 191 -1.69 7.41 3.39
C LEU A 191 -0.86 6.12 3.55
N SER A 192 -1.42 5.12 4.22
CA SER A 192 -0.75 3.85 4.53
C SER A 192 -1.54 2.61 4.07
N ASP A 193 -2.85 2.73 3.79
CA ASP A 193 -3.68 1.61 3.33
C ASP A 193 -3.22 1.05 1.98
N THR A 194 -3.11 -0.27 1.91
CA THR A 194 -2.70 -1.02 0.72
C THR A 194 -3.82 -1.86 0.11
N GLN A 195 -4.86 -2.21 0.89
CA GLN A 195 -5.96 -3.06 0.43
C GLN A 195 -7.17 -3.17 1.37
N ASN A 196 -7.13 -2.65 2.59
CA ASN A 196 -8.17 -2.90 3.59
C ASN A 196 -9.49 -2.24 3.20
N MET A 197 -9.46 -0.94 2.85
CA MET A 197 -10.64 -0.26 2.31
C MET A 197 -11.07 -0.82 0.95
N PHE A 198 -10.09 -1.26 0.14
CA PHE A 198 -10.37 -1.90 -1.14
C PHE A 198 -11.16 -3.20 -0.97
N ASN A 199 -10.77 -4.09 -0.06
CA ASN A 199 -11.56 -5.28 0.26
C ASN A 199 -12.93 -4.94 0.88
N ALA A 200 -12.96 -4.02 1.85
CA ALA A 200 -14.20 -3.63 2.53
C ALA A 200 -15.25 -3.05 1.56
N SER A 201 -14.81 -2.44 0.46
CA SER A 201 -15.66 -1.86 -0.59
C SER A 201 -15.94 -2.79 -1.77
N GLN A 202 -15.57 -4.07 -1.69
CA GLN A 202 -15.66 -5.02 -2.81
C GLN A 202 -14.88 -4.56 -4.05
N TRP A 203 -13.67 -4.05 -3.83
CA TRP A 203 -12.74 -3.55 -4.84
C TRP A 203 -13.25 -2.31 -5.60
N LYS A 204 -14.15 -1.54 -4.99
CA LYS A 204 -14.71 -0.32 -5.60
C LYS A 204 -14.01 0.96 -5.15
N LEU A 205 -13.39 0.95 -3.97
CA LEU A 205 -12.80 2.15 -3.36
C LEU A 205 -11.36 1.90 -2.88
N PRO A 206 -10.37 2.68 -3.36
CA PRO A 206 -10.48 3.62 -4.47
C PRO A 206 -10.66 2.89 -5.82
N ASN A 207 -11.17 3.59 -6.83
CA ASN A 207 -11.44 3.03 -8.15
C ASN A 207 -10.14 2.51 -8.79
N GLY A 208 -10.10 1.21 -9.10
CA GLY A 208 -8.89 0.53 -9.58
C GLY A 208 -8.36 0.98 -10.94
N THR A 209 -9.08 1.84 -11.69
CA THR A 209 -8.58 2.40 -12.96
C THR A 209 -7.72 3.64 -12.76
N SER A 210 -7.96 4.40 -11.69
CA SER A 210 -7.30 5.67 -11.39
C SER A 210 -6.44 5.64 -10.13
N TRP A 211 -6.58 4.61 -9.30
CA TRP A 211 -5.74 4.37 -8.14
C TRP A 211 -5.20 2.94 -8.17
N HIS A 212 -3.95 2.78 -7.75
CA HIS A 212 -3.22 1.54 -7.97
C HIS A 212 -3.61 0.47 -6.96
N ALA A 213 -4.31 -0.58 -7.41
CA ALA A 213 -4.54 -1.81 -6.63
C ALA A 213 -4.99 -1.57 -5.17
N GLY A 214 -5.89 -0.61 -4.94
CA GLY A 214 -6.42 -0.27 -3.62
C GLY A 214 -5.63 0.76 -2.80
N ARG A 215 -4.44 1.21 -3.27
CA ARG A 215 -3.70 2.31 -2.63
C ARG A 215 -4.34 3.64 -3.02
N PHE A 216 -4.40 4.59 -2.09
CA PHE A 216 -4.78 5.99 -2.40
C PHE A 216 -3.62 6.75 -3.04
N SER A 217 -3.04 6.17 -4.10
CA SER A 217 -1.97 6.76 -4.89
C SER A 217 -1.91 6.09 -6.27
N ASN A 218 -1.02 6.54 -7.14
CA ASN A 218 -0.74 5.89 -8.43
C ASN A 218 0.28 4.76 -8.33
N GLY A 219 0.59 4.23 -7.15
CA GLY A 219 1.58 3.16 -6.93
C GLY A 219 1.70 2.78 -5.45
N PRO A 220 2.78 2.08 -5.06
CA PRO A 220 3.04 1.76 -3.66
C PRO A 220 3.09 2.98 -2.74
N VAL A 221 2.73 2.78 -1.47
CA VAL A 221 2.80 3.81 -0.42
C VAL A 221 4.12 3.77 0.36
N TRP A 222 4.37 4.77 1.20
CA TRP A 222 5.64 4.97 1.91
C TRP A 222 6.05 3.73 2.74
N ALA A 223 5.08 3.06 3.36
CA ALA A 223 5.31 1.89 4.20
C ALA A 223 5.87 0.70 3.41
N GLU A 224 5.40 0.51 2.17
CA GLU A 224 5.89 -0.54 1.27
C GLU A 224 7.36 -0.27 0.87
N TYR A 225 7.68 0.98 0.53
CA TYR A 225 9.05 1.40 0.25
C TYR A 225 9.97 1.28 1.46
N LEU A 226 9.48 1.67 2.65
CA LEU A 226 10.23 1.56 3.89
C LEU A 226 10.54 0.10 4.22
N ALA A 227 9.54 -0.78 4.14
CA ALA A 227 9.72 -2.22 4.37
C ALA A 227 10.78 -2.81 3.46
N ASN A 228 10.73 -2.47 2.16
CA ASN A 228 11.74 -2.89 1.19
C ASN A 228 13.14 -2.35 1.53
N ALA A 229 13.25 -1.06 1.89
CA ALA A 229 14.51 -0.46 2.29
C ALA A 229 15.10 -1.09 3.58
N LEU A 230 14.25 -1.55 4.49
CA LEU A 230 14.65 -2.23 5.72
C LEU A 230 14.80 -3.75 5.57
N ARG A 231 14.37 -4.32 4.44
CA ARG A 231 14.28 -5.78 4.20
C ARG A 231 13.45 -6.50 5.27
N LEU A 232 12.31 -5.92 5.61
CA LEU A 232 11.37 -6.48 6.59
C LEU A 232 10.08 -6.93 5.90
N PRO A 233 9.52 -8.10 6.26
CA PRO A 233 8.11 -8.40 6.05
C PRO A 233 7.22 -7.25 6.49
N PHE A 234 6.23 -6.90 5.68
CA PHE A 234 5.31 -5.79 5.91
C PHE A 234 3.89 -6.28 6.08
N TYR A 235 3.24 -5.82 7.15
CA TYR A 235 1.83 -6.07 7.42
C TYR A 235 1.11 -4.78 7.74
N ASN A 236 -0.11 -4.63 7.23
CA ASN A 236 -0.81 -3.35 7.23
C ASN A 236 -2.21 -3.47 7.84
N TRP A 237 -2.45 -2.67 8.87
CA TRP A 237 -3.75 -2.50 9.50
C TRP A 237 -4.39 -1.15 9.18
N ALA A 238 -3.70 -0.26 8.46
CA ALA A 238 -4.26 1.02 8.05
C ALA A 238 -5.50 0.86 7.17
N ILE A 239 -6.49 1.73 7.34
CA ILE A 239 -7.75 1.70 6.57
C ILE A 239 -8.00 3.09 5.99
N GLY A 240 -8.22 3.18 4.69
CA GLY A 240 -8.57 4.42 4.01
C GLY A 240 -9.75 5.14 4.69
N GLY A 241 -9.57 6.41 5.05
CA GLY A 241 -10.59 7.16 5.78
C GLY A 241 -10.71 6.82 7.27
N ALA A 242 -9.80 6.05 7.87
CA ALA A 242 -9.81 5.87 9.32
C ALA A 242 -9.58 7.21 10.05
N ALA A 243 -10.37 7.42 11.11
CA ALA A 243 -10.07 8.42 12.13
C ALA A 243 -9.12 7.83 13.21
N THR A 244 -8.60 8.68 14.09
CA THR A 244 -7.75 8.23 15.22
C THR A 244 -8.51 7.44 16.29
N ASP A 245 -9.84 7.49 16.30
CA ASP A 245 -10.73 6.62 17.07
C ASP A 245 -11.93 6.18 16.19
N GLN A 246 -12.97 5.60 16.79
CA GLN A 246 -14.16 5.25 16.02
C GLN A 246 -14.93 6.51 15.60
N HIS A 247 -14.99 6.73 14.29
CA HIS A 247 -15.89 7.71 13.71
C HIS A 247 -16.63 7.06 12.53
N LEU A 248 -17.97 7.12 12.56
CA LEU A 248 -18.85 6.49 11.56
C LEU A 248 -18.68 4.96 11.48
N VAL A 249 -18.72 4.39 10.27
CA VAL A 249 -18.69 2.95 9.97
C VAL A 249 -17.26 2.43 9.78
N VAL A 250 -16.28 3.31 9.55
CA VAL A 250 -14.89 2.92 9.29
C VAL A 250 -14.16 2.69 10.62
N PRO A 251 -13.50 1.54 10.84
CA PRO A 251 -12.74 1.31 12.06
C PRO A 251 -11.59 2.31 12.20
N GLY A 252 -11.50 2.95 13.37
CA GLY A 252 -10.42 3.87 13.70
C GLY A 252 -9.15 3.19 14.17
N LEU A 253 -8.14 4.00 14.49
CA LEU A 253 -6.81 3.52 14.92
C LEU A 253 -6.89 2.59 16.15
N VAL A 254 -7.76 2.91 17.13
CA VAL A 254 -7.96 2.06 18.31
C VAL A 254 -8.46 0.66 17.92
N GLN A 255 -9.44 0.59 17.01
CA GLN A 255 -9.97 -0.69 16.51
C GLN A 255 -8.96 -1.44 15.65
N GLN A 256 -8.08 -0.73 14.93
CA GLN A 256 -6.99 -1.38 14.19
C GLN A 256 -6.04 -2.10 15.14
N ILE A 257 -5.69 -1.50 16.28
CA ILE A 257 -4.79 -2.11 17.28
C ILE A 257 -5.47 -3.26 18.01
N ASP A 258 -6.74 -3.11 18.37
CA ASP A 258 -7.50 -4.19 18.99
C ASP A 258 -7.64 -5.38 18.04
N SER A 259 -7.88 -5.11 16.75
CA SER A 259 -7.86 -6.14 15.72
C SER A 259 -6.49 -6.81 15.62
N TRP A 260 -5.40 -6.04 15.55
CA TRP A 260 -4.05 -6.60 15.51
C TRP A 260 -3.80 -7.54 16.69
N ARG A 261 -4.13 -7.14 17.92
CA ARG A 261 -4.00 -8.01 19.11
C ARG A 261 -4.73 -9.34 18.91
N GLU A 262 -5.97 -9.29 18.44
CA GLU A 262 -6.79 -10.49 18.22
C GLU A 262 -6.19 -11.45 17.18
N TYR A 263 -5.65 -10.92 16.08
CA TYR A 263 -4.93 -11.73 15.09
C TYR A 263 -3.62 -12.29 15.67
N MET A 264 -2.88 -11.49 16.41
CA MET A 264 -1.57 -11.89 16.96
C MET A 264 -1.67 -12.93 18.06
N ASP A 265 -2.77 -12.99 18.81
CA ASP A 265 -3.07 -14.09 19.74
C ASP A 265 -3.14 -15.46 19.03
N ARG A 266 -3.22 -15.48 17.70
CA ARG A 266 -3.28 -16.69 16.85
C ARG A 266 -2.00 -16.94 16.06
N ALA A 267 -1.00 -16.08 16.20
CA ALA A 267 0.33 -16.26 15.65
C ALA A 267 1.21 -16.94 16.72
N PRO A 268 1.47 -18.26 16.64
CA PRO A 268 2.43 -18.90 17.54
C PRO A 268 3.78 -18.19 17.47
N ASP A 269 4.46 -18.16 18.61
CA ASP A 269 5.79 -17.59 18.80
C ASP A 269 5.90 -16.09 18.47
N TYR A 270 4.81 -15.39 18.19
CA TYR A 270 4.85 -13.96 17.93
C TYR A 270 5.31 -13.17 19.16
N ARG A 271 6.31 -12.32 18.95
CA ARG A 271 6.86 -11.42 19.97
C ARG A 271 6.65 -9.97 19.54
N PRO A 272 5.73 -9.22 20.17
CA PRO A 272 5.55 -7.78 19.90
C PRO A 272 6.86 -6.99 20.03
N ALA A 273 7.76 -7.40 20.92
CA ALA A 273 9.09 -6.79 21.07
C ALA A 273 10.00 -6.92 19.83
N ASN A 274 9.78 -7.91 18.97
CA ASN A 274 10.52 -8.12 17.72
C ASN A 274 9.86 -7.42 16.52
N THR A 275 8.84 -6.59 16.75
CA THR A 275 8.14 -5.85 15.71
C THR A 275 8.50 -4.37 15.76
N LEU A 276 8.78 -3.79 14.60
CA LEU A 276 8.76 -2.35 14.41
C LEU A 276 7.31 -1.95 14.11
N PHE A 277 6.70 -1.16 14.99
CA PHE A 277 5.40 -0.58 14.73
C PHE A 277 5.56 0.83 14.16
N ALA A 278 4.72 1.20 13.19
CA ALA A 278 4.59 2.58 12.77
C ALA A 278 3.13 3.05 12.83
N VAL A 279 2.94 4.26 13.34
CA VAL A 279 1.62 4.91 13.45
C VAL A 279 1.68 6.22 12.66
N PHE A 280 0.82 6.33 11.65
CA PHE A 280 0.64 7.55 10.87
C PHE A 280 -0.85 7.79 10.60
N ALA A 281 -1.47 8.67 11.38
CA ALA A 281 -2.91 8.91 11.38
C ALA A 281 -3.23 10.36 11.78
N GLY A 282 -4.51 10.74 11.69
CA GLY A 282 -5.02 12.04 12.16
C GLY A 282 -5.39 13.01 11.05
N GLY A 283 -4.99 12.75 9.80
CA GLY A 283 -5.34 13.62 8.67
C GLY A 283 -6.86 13.70 8.47
N ASN A 284 -7.55 12.56 8.52
CA ASN A 284 -9.01 12.52 8.34
C ASN A 284 -9.77 13.22 9.47
N ASP A 285 -9.29 13.13 10.71
CA ASP A 285 -9.89 13.80 11.87
C ASP A 285 -10.02 15.31 11.63
N LEU A 286 -8.93 15.93 11.15
CA LEU A 286 -8.84 17.37 10.93
C LEU A 286 -9.48 17.81 9.61
N VAL A 287 -9.38 17.00 8.55
CA VAL A 287 -9.83 17.38 7.20
C VAL A 287 -11.30 17.03 6.93
N ASN A 288 -11.75 15.88 7.44
CA ASN A 288 -13.01 15.25 7.04
C ASN A 288 -14.04 15.12 8.17
N TYR A 289 -13.60 15.04 9.44
CA TYR A 289 -14.49 14.69 10.56
C TYR A 289 -14.73 15.82 11.57
N GLY A 290 -14.08 16.97 11.40
CA GLY A 290 -14.28 18.13 12.26
C GLY A 290 -13.90 17.89 13.73
N ARG A 291 -13.00 16.92 13.98
CA ARG A 291 -12.51 16.61 15.32
C ARG A 291 -11.44 17.62 15.72
N SER A 292 -11.36 17.94 17.01
CA SER A 292 -10.32 18.84 17.48
C SER A 292 -8.94 18.16 17.48
N PRO A 293 -7.84 18.93 17.33
CA PRO A 293 -6.48 18.42 17.51
C PRO A 293 -6.28 17.65 18.81
N GLU A 294 -6.93 18.09 19.88
CA GLU A 294 -6.87 17.42 21.19
C GLU A 294 -7.52 16.04 21.18
N GLN A 295 -8.73 15.94 20.66
CA GLN A 295 -9.46 14.67 20.58
C GLN A 295 -8.68 13.66 19.73
N ALA A 296 -8.13 14.12 18.59
CA ALA A 296 -7.36 13.26 17.71
C ALA A 296 -6.03 12.82 18.35
N ALA A 297 -5.29 13.75 18.98
CA ALA A 297 -4.01 13.43 19.60
C ALA A 297 -4.16 12.51 20.82
N ASN A 298 -5.22 12.69 21.61
CA ASN A 298 -5.53 11.80 22.74
C ASN A 298 -5.83 10.37 22.27
N ALA A 299 -6.58 10.20 21.17
CA ALA A 299 -6.85 8.88 20.62
C ALA A 299 -5.58 8.18 20.08
N VAL A 300 -4.64 8.93 19.50
CA VAL A 300 -3.32 8.41 19.14
C VAL A 300 -2.51 8.04 20.38
N ARG A 301 -2.51 8.87 21.43
CA ARG A 301 -1.86 8.53 22.71
C ARG A 301 -2.40 7.21 23.26
N ASP A 302 -3.71 7.04 23.29
CA ASP A 302 -4.36 5.82 23.81
C ASP A 302 -3.99 4.60 22.97
N SER A 303 -3.88 4.77 21.65
CA SER A 303 -3.40 3.76 20.71
C SER A 303 -1.94 3.35 20.98
N LEU A 304 -1.04 4.33 21.15
CA LEU A 304 0.37 4.08 21.50
C LEU A 304 0.50 3.38 22.85
N GLU A 305 -0.31 3.77 23.84
CA GLU A 305 -0.35 3.12 25.14
C GLU A 305 -0.81 1.66 25.05
N ARG A 306 -1.84 1.37 24.23
CA ARG A 306 -2.30 0.00 23.97
C ARG A 306 -1.22 -0.85 23.32
N LEU A 307 -0.43 -0.30 22.40
CA LEU A 307 0.71 -1.01 21.82
C LEU A 307 1.78 -1.30 22.87
N ALA A 308 2.18 -0.30 23.66
CA ALA A 308 3.18 -0.48 24.72
C ALA A 308 2.72 -1.51 25.77
N ALA A 309 1.47 -1.43 26.21
CA ALA A 309 0.86 -2.40 27.13
C ALA A 309 0.71 -3.81 26.51
N ALA A 310 0.78 -3.94 25.18
CA ALA A 310 0.81 -5.23 24.48
C ALA A 310 2.23 -5.82 24.36
N GLY A 311 3.25 -5.15 24.91
CA GLY A 311 4.65 -5.56 24.79
C GLY A 311 5.37 -5.03 23.55
N ALA A 312 4.79 -4.06 22.83
CA ALA A 312 5.53 -3.34 21.79
C ALA A 312 6.67 -2.53 22.42
N THR A 313 7.90 -2.73 21.94
CA THR A 313 9.08 -2.05 22.46
C THR A 313 9.66 -1.02 21.49
N ARG A 314 9.24 -1.03 20.23
CA ARG A 314 9.77 -0.16 19.16
C ARG A 314 8.62 0.41 18.34
N ILE A 315 8.38 1.71 18.49
CA ILE A 315 7.28 2.40 17.82
C ILE A 315 7.85 3.66 17.15
N MET A 316 7.57 3.81 15.86
CA MET A 316 7.72 5.07 15.14
C MET A 316 6.36 5.78 15.07
N LEU A 317 6.28 6.99 15.60
CA LEU A 317 5.14 7.88 15.40
C LEU A 317 5.50 8.91 14.32
N VAL A 318 4.65 9.08 13.32
CA VAL A 318 4.85 10.05 12.23
C VAL A 318 3.93 11.25 12.45
N THR A 319 4.48 12.47 12.49
CA THR A 319 3.67 13.69 12.55
C THR A 319 2.96 13.95 11.21
N LEU A 320 1.91 14.77 11.20
CA LEU A 320 1.24 15.12 9.95
C LEU A 320 2.08 16.15 9.17
N PRO A 321 2.22 16.01 7.83
CA PRO A 321 2.58 17.15 6.99
C PRO A 321 1.50 18.23 7.07
N ASP A 322 1.77 19.44 6.57
CA ASP A 322 0.75 20.49 6.47
C ASP A 322 -0.32 20.13 5.43
N VAL A 323 -1.33 19.36 5.86
CA VAL A 323 -2.41 18.87 4.97
C VAL A 323 -3.23 20.02 4.38
N SER A 324 -3.19 21.22 4.96
CA SER A 324 -3.87 22.39 4.39
C SER A 324 -3.23 22.85 3.08
N ARG A 325 -2.04 22.34 2.73
CA ARG A 325 -1.36 22.62 1.45
C ARG A 325 -1.76 21.66 0.33
N ALA A 326 -2.59 20.66 0.61
CA ALA A 326 -3.10 19.76 -0.42
C ALA A 326 -4.05 20.49 -1.40
N PRO A 327 -4.11 20.09 -2.69
CA PRO A 327 -4.88 20.81 -3.71
C PRO A 327 -6.37 21.03 -3.38
N VAL A 328 -6.99 20.14 -2.58
CA VAL A 328 -8.38 20.28 -2.14
C VAL A 328 -8.65 21.57 -1.36
N PHE A 329 -7.63 22.16 -0.72
CA PHE A 329 -7.74 23.41 0.03
C PHE A 329 -7.71 24.67 -0.83
N SER A 330 -7.44 24.56 -2.13
CA SER A 330 -7.49 25.69 -3.06
C SER A 330 -8.88 26.32 -3.19
N THR A 331 -9.94 25.58 -2.83
CA THR A 331 -11.34 26.02 -2.90
C THR A 331 -12.03 26.07 -1.54
N ARG A 332 -11.30 25.79 -0.44
CA ARG A 332 -11.86 25.75 0.92
C ARG A 332 -11.63 27.08 1.65
N ALA A 333 -12.59 27.44 2.51
CA ALA A 333 -12.51 28.65 3.33
C ALA A 333 -11.76 28.45 4.67
N ASP A 334 -11.49 27.20 5.06
CA ASP A 334 -10.95 26.85 6.38
C ASP A 334 -9.45 26.53 6.37
N THR A 335 -8.74 26.79 5.27
CA THR A 335 -7.31 26.46 5.08
C THR A 335 -6.42 26.94 6.24
N ALA A 336 -6.55 28.20 6.65
CA ALA A 336 -5.75 28.75 7.76
C ALA A 336 -6.06 28.09 9.11
N SER A 337 -7.32 27.71 9.33
CA SER A 337 -7.76 26.99 10.53
C SER A 337 -7.15 25.59 10.56
N VAL A 338 -7.22 24.85 9.46
CA VAL A 338 -6.63 23.50 9.35
C VAL A 338 -5.11 23.54 9.53
N ALA A 339 -4.41 24.52 8.93
CA ALA A 339 -2.97 24.68 9.14
C ALA A 339 -2.61 24.87 10.62
N ALA A 340 -3.39 25.67 11.36
CA ALA A 340 -3.20 25.87 12.80
C ALA A 340 -3.51 24.59 13.60
N GLN A 341 -4.58 23.88 13.22
CA GLN A 341 -4.96 22.60 13.84
C GLN A 341 -3.88 21.53 13.66
N VAL A 342 -3.26 21.43 12.48
CA VAL A 342 -2.15 20.48 12.23
C VAL A 342 -0.96 20.78 13.13
N ARG A 343 -0.57 22.04 13.28
CA ARG A 343 0.53 22.43 14.18
C ARG A 343 0.20 22.11 15.65
N ASP A 344 -1.03 22.38 16.09
CA ASP A 344 -1.46 22.03 17.45
C ASP A 344 -1.46 20.51 17.67
N TYR A 345 -1.99 19.76 16.69
CA TYR A 345 -2.01 18.30 16.71
C TYR A 345 -0.60 17.70 16.81
N ASN A 346 0.32 18.14 15.94
CA ASN A 346 1.70 17.64 15.93
C ASN A 346 2.43 17.94 17.24
N ARG A 347 2.23 19.13 17.83
CA ARG A 347 2.78 19.45 19.16
C ARG A 347 2.25 18.48 20.21
N ARG A 348 0.94 18.25 20.24
CA ARG A 348 0.31 17.31 21.18
C ARG A 348 0.78 15.86 20.99
N LEU A 349 1.08 15.44 19.76
CA LEU A 349 1.68 14.13 19.51
C LEU A 349 3.09 14.00 20.10
N VAL A 350 3.91 15.04 19.97
CA VAL A 350 5.25 15.07 20.56
C VAL A 350 5.16 15.02 22.09
N ASP A 351 4.26 15.79 22.69
CA ASP A 351 4.03 15.80 24.14
C ASP A 351 3.53 14.43 24.63
N ALA A 352 2.58 13.81 23.92
CA ALA A 352 2.07 12.48 24.23
C ALA A 352 3.16 11.39 24.13
N ALA A 353 4.01 11.46 23.10
CA ALA A 353 5.12 10.54 22.94
C ALA A 353 6.16 10.70 24.06
N ALA A 354 6.46 11.94 24.48
CA ALA A 354 7.35 12.20 25.61
C ALA A 354 6.78 11.62 26.91
N ALA A 355 5.51 11.88 27.22
CA ALA A 355 4.86 11.34 28.42
C ALA A 355 4.85 9.80 28.45
N LEU A 356 4.65 9.13 27.32
CA LEU A 356 4.71 7.68 27.24
C LEU A 356 6.14 7.14 27.41
N ARG A 357 7.16 7.81 26.86
CA ARG A 357 8.56 7.45 27.12
C ARG A 357 8.89 7.57 28.61
N ASP A 358 8.45 8.62 29.28
CA ASP A 358 8.70 8.80 30.71
C ASP A 358 8.02 7.71 31.54
N ARG A 359 6.80 7.32 31.17
CA ARG A 359 6.03 6.27 31.85
C ARG A 359 6.62 4.87 31.68
N TYR A 360 7.06 4.51 30.47
CA TYR A 360 7.55 3.17 30.16
C TYR A 360 9.07 3.04 30.26
N GLY A 361 9.79 4.17 30.38
CA GLY A 361 11.24 4.22 30.50
C GLY A 361 11.96 3.44 29.40
N ALA A 362 13.01 2.71 29.78
CA ALA A 362 13.83 1.94 28.84
C ALA A 362 13.08 0.77 28.16
N ALA A 363 11.88 0.39 28.61
CA ALA A 363 11.09 -0.68 27.99
C ALA A 363 10.48 -0.28 26.64
N LEU A 364 10.30 1.03 26.39
CA LEU A 364 9.67 1.55 25.18
C LEU A 364 10.59 2.53 24.46
N ARG A 365 11.01 2.15 23.25
CA ARG A 365 11.64 3.06 22.29
C ARG A 365 10.56 3.63 21.37
N LEU A 366 10.00 4.77 21.77
CA LEU A 366 9.02 5.53 21.01
C LEU A 366 9.66 6.78 20.40
N GLU A 367 9.81 6.77 19.07
CA GLU A 367 10.54 7.78 18.32
C GLU A 367 9.58 8.51 17.37
N VAL A 368 9.63 9.84 17.38
CA VAL A 368 8.77 10.69 16.56
C VAL A 368 9.54 11.13 15.33
N PHE A 369 9.09 10.71 14.15
CA PHE A 369 9.57 11.22 12.88
C PHE A 369 8.76 12.47 12.51
N ASP A 370 9.43 13.62 12.43
CA ASP A 370 8.80 14.85 12.00
C ASP A 370 8.65 14.88 10.46
N ALA A 371 7.45 14.59 9.97
CA ALA A 371 7.13 14.73 8.55
C ALA A 371 6.78 16.16 8.16
N TYR A 372 6.44 17.04 9.12
CA TYR A 372 6.01 18.42 8.82
C TYR A 372 7.11 19.21 8.14
N ALA A 373 8.29 19.32 8.78
CA ALA A 373 9.41 20.09 8.25
C ALA A 373 9.88 19.64 6.84
N PRO A 374 10.15 18.35 6.57
CA PRO A 374 10.60 17.94 5.24
C PRO A 374 9.53 18.14 4.17
N PHE A 375 8.23 17.94 4.49
CA PHE A 375 7.16 18.23 3.53
C PHE A 375 6.99 19.72 3.28
N ASP A 376 7.16 20.57 4.31
CA ASP A 376 7.10 22.02 4.12
C ASP A 376 8.17 22.50 3.15
N ASP A 377 9.41 22.01 3.29
CA ASP A 377 10.49 22.32 2.35
C ASP A 377 10.23 21.73 0.96
N LEU A 378 9.70 20.51 0.86
CA LEU A 378 9.30 19.91 -0.42
C LEU A 378 8.27 20.76 -1.16
N LEU A 379 7.20 21.14 -0.46
CA LEU A 379 6.09 21.86 -1.06
C LEU A 379 6.47 23.31 -1.41
N SER A 380 7.42 23.90 -0.68
CA SER A 380 7.96 25.24 -0.95
C SER A 380 9.04 25.25 -2.03
N HIS A 381 9.79 24.15 -2.18
CA HIS A 381 10.93 24.04 -3.09
C HIS A 381 10.92 22.73 -3.91
N PRO A 382 9.84 22.41 -4.65
CA PRO A 382 9.66 21.11 -5.28
C PRO A 382 10.78 20.73 -6.26
N ALA A 383 11.32 21.72 -6.99
CA ALA A 383 12.40 21.52 -7.95
C ALA A 383 13.68 20.96 -7.31
N ARG A 384 13.97 21.25 -6.03
CA ARG A 384 15.12 20.67 -5.30
C ARG A 384 15.03 19.15 -5.19
N TYR A 385 13.82 18.63 -5.27
CA TYR A 385 13.49 17.21 -5.09
C TYR A 385 13.06 16.54 -6.40
N GLY A 386 13.16 17.25 -7.53
CA GLY A 386 12.81 16.74 -8.85
C GLY A 386 11.31 16.77 -9.18
N PHE A 387 10.52 17.54 -8.44
CA PHE A 387 9.11 17.79 -8.75
C PHE A 387 8.95 19.15 -9.44
N ASP A 388 7.99 19.22 -10.36
CA ASP A 388 7.61 20.45 -11.04
C ASP A 388 6.40 21.11 -10.37
N ASP A 389 5.46 20.31 -9.86
CA ASP A 389 4.21 20.81 -9.30
C ASP A 389 3.92 20.23 -7.91
N ALA A 390 3.80 21.14 -6.95
CA ALA A 390 3.46 20.85 -5.56
C ALA A 390 2.14 21.50 -5.13
N THR A 391 1.36 22.05 -6.05
CA THR A 391 0.13 22.80 -5.75
C THR A 391 -1.11 22.18 -6.41
N ARG A 392 -0.92 21.48 -7.53
CA ARG A 392 -2.00 20.81 -8.28
C ARG A 392 -1.85 19.30 -8.20
N ALA A 393 -2.99 18.62 -8.34
CA ALA A 393 -3.05 17.18 -8.53
C ALA A 393 -2.74 16.81 -9.99
N CYS A 394 -2.07 15.68 -10.21
CA CYS A 394 -1.90 15.11 -11.55
C CYS A 394 -3.26 14.70 -12.17
N LEU A 395 -4.19 14.15 -11.38
CA LEU A 395 -5.56 13.88 -11.82
C LEU A 395 -6.37 15.17 -12.00
N ASP A 396 -7.23 15.18 -13.03
CA ASP A 396 -8.15 16.28 -13.29
C ASP A 396 -9.46 16.11 -12.51
N ILE A 397 -9.49 16.69 -11.31
CA ILE A 397 -10.65 16.61 -10.39
C ILE A 397 -11.10 18.04 -10.08
N PRO A 398 -11.96 18.65 -10.91
CA PRO A 398 -12.40 20.04 -10.72
C PRO A 398 -13.39 20.21 -9.57
N LYS A 399 -14.10 19.14 -9.17
CA LYS A 399 -15.10 19.14 -8.09
C LYS A 399 -14.85 17.96 -7.16
N PRO A 400 -13.85 18.04 -6.26
CA PRO A 400 -13.54 16.96 -5.34
C PRO A 400 -14.71 16.72 -4.37
N SER A 401 -15.02 15.45 -4.12
CA SER A 401 -15.99 15.00 -3.12
C SER A 401 -15.63 13.60 -2.62
N SER A 402 -16.35 13.09 -1.63
CA SER A 402 -16.19 11.69 -1.20
C SER A 402 -16.47 10.68 -2.33
N LEU A 403 -17.32 11.02 -3.30
CA LEU A 403 -17.64 10.16 -4.44
C LEU A 403 -16.53 10.12 -5.50
N THR A 404 -15.56 11.04 -5.46
CA THR A 404 -14.44 11.10 -6.41
C THR A 404 -13.70 9.77 -6.50
N TYR A 405 -13.50 9.09 -5.37
CA TYR A 405 -12.76 7.84 -5.28
C TYR A 405 -13.52 6.61 -5.80
N LEU A 406 -14.82 6.72 -6.10
CA LEU A 406 -15.62 5.63 -6.66
C LEU A 406 -15.62 5.63 -8.20
N GLY A 407 -15.42 6.80 -8.81
CA GLY A 407 -15.42 7.00 -10.25
C GLY A 407 -14.01 6.99 -10.84
N ALA A 408 -13.91 6.59 -12.11
CA ALA A 408 -12.68 6.77 -12.88
C ALA A 408 -12.39 8.27 -13.08
N GLN A 409 -11.13 8.64 -12.90
CA GLN A 409 -10.57 9.97 -13.13
C GLN A 409 -9.50 9.90 -14.22
N THR A 410 -9.34 10.99 -14.96
CA THR A 410 -8.31 11.13 -16.00
C THR A 410 -7.18 12.04 -15.53
N PRO A 411 -5.91 11.75 -15.88
CA PRO A 411 -4.83 12.70 -15.71
C PRO A 411 -5.09 14.00 -16.48
N ARG A 412 -4.58 15.12 -15.96
CA ARG A 412 -4.58 16.40 -16.68
C ARG A 412 -3.71 16.32 -17.93
N ALA A 413 -4.03 17.11 -18.95
CA ALA A 413 -3.27 17.15 -20.19
C ALA A 413 -1.79 17.57 -20.00
N ASP A 414 -1.50 18.34 -18.96
CA ASP A 414 -0.14 18.76 -18.60
C ASP A 414 0.55 17.82 -17.61
N CYS A 415 -0.15 16.84 -17.02
CA CYS A 415 0.49 15.76 -16.28
C CYS A 415 1.01 14.69 -17.26
N ARG A 416 2.22 14.95 -17.81
CA ARG A 416 2.90 14.00 -18.72
C ARG A 416 3.72 12.93 -17.99
N ASP A 417 4.14 13.23 -16.77
CA ASP A 417 4.88 12.33 -15.90
C ASP A 417 4.40 12.55 -14.46
N PRO A 418 3.69 11.59 -13.84
CA PRO A 418 3.19 11.76 -12.49
C PRO A 418 4.32 11.76 -11.45
N ALA A 419 5.53 11.30 -11.77
CA ALA A 419 6.68 11.42 -10.88
C ALA A 419 7.15 12.88 -10.69
N ARG A 420 6.69 13.81 -11.54
CA ARG A 420 6.98 15.25 -11.43
C ARG A 420 5.92 16.00 -10.61
N PHE A 421 4.88 15.33 -10.14
CA PHE A 421 3.84 15.91 -9.27
C PHE A 421 3.99 15.39 -7.85
N VAL A 422 3.82 16.26 -6.86
CA VAL A 422 3.76 15.84 -5.46
C VAL A 422 2.46 15.10 -5.18
N PHE A 423 1.34 15.55 -5.76
CA PHE A 423 -0.01 15.05 -5.51
C PHE A 423 -0.57 14.26 -6.70
N TRP A 424 -1.12 13.07 -6.41
CA TRP A 424 -1.80 12.25 -7.42
C TRP A 424 -3.23 12.73 -7.63
N ASP A 425 -4.01 12.76 -6.54
CA ASP A 425 -5.35 13.33 -6.47
C ASP A 425 -5.33 14.63 -5.66
N THR A 426 -6.50 15.19 -5.31
CA THR A 426 -6.57 16.47 -4.62
C THR A 426 -6.13 16.44 -3.15
N LEU A 427 -5.83 15.25 -2.60
CA LEU A 427 -5.46 15.06 -1.21
C LEU A 427 -4.18 14.22 -1.05
N HIS A 428 -4.04 13.14 -1.82
CA HIS A 428 -3.00 12.14 -1.60
C HIS A 428 -1.76 12.34 -2.47
N PRO A 429 -0.57 12.02 -1.94
CA PRO A 429 0.68 12.10 -2.69
C PRO A 429 0.77 11.07 -3.83
N THR A 430 1.62 11.36 -4.82
CA THR A 430 2.06 10.36 -5.80
C THR A 430 2.96 9.30 -5.15
N THR A 431 3.08 8.15 -5.80
CA THR A 431 3.97 7.08 -5.35
C THR A 431 5.44 7.53 -5.29
N ARG A 432 5.84 8.50 -6.14
CA ARG A 432 7.15 9.15 -6.08
C ARG A 432 7.35 9.93 -4.78
N THR A 433 6.34 10.67 -4.34
CA THR A 433 6.37 11.36 -3.03
C THR A 433 6.40 10.37 -1.87
N HIS A 434 5.67 9.26 -1.97
CA HIS A 434 5.75 8.18 -0.98
C HIS A 434 7.15 7.54 -0.89
N ALA A 435 7.81 7.30 -2.02
CA ALA A 435 9.19 6.81 -2.05
C ALA A 435 10.16 7.83 -1.40
N TRP A 436 10.02 9.11 -1.76
CA TRP A 436 10.80 10.21 -1.18
C TRP A 436 10.64 10.33 0.35
N LEU A 437 9.44 10.04 0.88
CA LEU A 437 9.18 10.01 2.32
C LEU A 437 9.88 8.80 2.97
N ALA A 438 9.77 7.63 2.37
CA ALA A 438 10.44 6.42 2.86
C ALA A 438 11.97 6.57 2.88
N GLU A 439 12.57 7.25 1.90
CA GLU A 439 14.00 7.57 1.84
C GLU A 439 14.47 8.42 3.04
N ARG A 440 13.61 9.27 3.60
CA ARG A 440 13.90 10.07 4.80
C ARG A 440 13.69 9.29 6.08
N ILE A 441 12.66 8.44 6.11
CA ILE A 441 12.33 7.63 7.28
C ILE A 441 13.35 6.51 7.48
N ALA A 442 13.86 5.88 6.43
CA ALA A 442 14.72 4.70 6.55
C ALA A 442 16.01 4.96 7.37
N PRO A 443 16.78 6.04 7.15
CA PRO A 443 17.92 6.38 8.01
C PRO A 443 17.53 6.63 9.46
N PHE A 444 16.40 7.33 9.69
CA PHE A 444 15.88 7.58 11.04
C PHE A 444 15.57 6.28 11.79
N VAL A 445 14.83 5.37 11.14
CA VAL A 445 14.47 4.06 11.71
C VAL A 445 15.71 3.23 12.00
N ARG A 446 16.66 3.15 11.07
CA ARG A 446 17.92 2.41 11.29
C ARG A 446 18.66 2.97 12.51
N ALA A 447 18.85 4.29 12.54
CA ALA A 447 19.62 4.94 13.60
C ALA A 447 18.97 4.82 14.98
N ARG A 448 17.65 4.94 15.05
CA ARG A 448 16.91 5.09 16.30
C ARG A 448 16.25 3.81 16.77
N LEU A 449 15.68 3.00 15.87
CA LEU A 449 14.78 1.89 16.26
C LEU A 449 15.36 0.50 16.01
N LEU A 450 16.32 0.35 15.09
CA LEU A 450 16.91 -0.94 14.75
C LEU A 450 18.32 -1.18 15.33
N ASN A 451 18.98 -0.12 15.80
CA ASN A 451 20.28 -0.18 16.46
C ASN A 451 20.20 -0.67 17.91
#